data_AF-A0A4Y2P9Y2-F1
#
_entry.id   AF-A0A4Y2P9Y2-F1
#
_cell.length_a   1.000
_cell.length_b   1.000
_cell.length_c   1.000
_cell.angle_alpha   90.00
_cell.angle_beta   90.00
_cell.angle_gamma   90.00
#
_symmetry.space_group_name_H-M   'P 1'
#
loop_
_entity.id
_entity.type
_entity.pdbx_description
1 polymer ?
#
loop_
_entity_poly.entity_id
_entity_poly.type
_entity_poly.pdbx_seq_one_letter_code
_entity_poly.pdbx_strand_id
1 'polypeptide(L)'
;PQIAKIGPSLHKTSSLPNEAAADFSSPSPSSNSSEVFDDDADAFFEEFYQKVSLVTKRYVKRIKTGDGYVFHILIYESEPYVSCGDISHLIWSNKDAEFLQQRLQNSGSFLTNVLILEDENENMFDQLKRFHVKGLKVLNDRNCLLIFSLNNLVEILNIFGHPSVELRTKIIHELSAFNPNHPMWKELSEVEFPDKEEEFVDRTDDDKLNRLCLYDLKVMRENIYIRCQRLQLQQSWSPESASDEERKLQLLHEKIEKRMKEIEHISSTFSGA
;
A
#
# COMPACT_ATOMS: atom_id res chain seq x y z
N PRO A 1 -48.47 -12.72 30.95
CA PRO A 1 -47.69 -13.99 31.01
C PRO A 1 -46.22 -13.66 31.37
N GLN A 2 -45.78 -13.64 32.64
CA GLN A 2 -45.49 -14.79 33.52
C GLN A 2 -44.66 -15.88 32.78
N ILE A 3 -43.52 -16.42 33.23
CA ILE A 3 -42.79 -16.48 34.53
C ILE A 3 -41.37 -17.04 34.22
N ALA A 4 -40.31 -16.44 34.78
CA ALA A 4 -39.29 -16.97 35.71
C ALA A 4 -38.28 -18.03 35.20
N LYS A 5 -36.98 -17.74 35.27
CA LYS A 5 -35.98 -18.10 36.34
C LYS A 5 -35.69 -19.60 36.44
N ILE A 6 -34.41 -19.95 36.56
CA ILE A 6 -33.79 -20.63 37.72
C ILE A 6 -32.31 -20.92 37.37
N GLY A 7 -31.40 -20.40 38.17
CA GLY A 7 -30.11 -21.04 38.46
C GLY A 7 -30.21 -21.80 39.79
N PRO A 8 -29.25 -22.67 40.13
CA PRO A 8 -28.56 -22.58 41.44
C PRO A 8 -27.05 -22.85 41.28
N SER A 9 -26.10 -22.27 42.03
CA SER A 9 -25.89 -22.08 43.49
C SER A 9 -25.11 -23.23 44.17
N LEU A 10 -23.86 -22.90 44.55
CA LEU A 10 -23.13 -23.13 45.82
C LEU A 10 -23.21 -24.48 46.58
N HIS A 11 -22.04 -24.97 47.00
CA HIS A 11 -21.70 -25.41 48.39
C HIS A 11 -20.15 -25.39 48.52
N LYS A 12 -19.49 -24.60 49.41
CA LYS A 12 -19.23 -24.74 50.88
C LYS A 12 -18.68 -26.14 51.26
N THR A 13 -17.52 -26.30 51.90
CA THR A 13 -17.22 -26.18 53.36
C THR A 13 -15.68 -26.30 53.59
N SER A 14 -14.96 -25.42 54.29
CA SER A 14 -14.65 -25.33 55.74
C SER A 14 -14.28 -26.62 56.51
N SER A 15 -13.03 -26.75 56.97
CA SER A 15 -12.65 -27.21 58.34
C SER A 15 -11.12 -27.32 58.53
N LEU A 16 -10.58 -26.55 59.50
CA LEU A 16 -9.40 -26.87 60.35
C LEU A 16 -9.89 -27.74 61.55
N PRO A 17 -9.09 -28.20 62.55
CA PRO A 17 -7.64 -28.01 62.86
C PRO A 17 -6.88 -29.31 63.28
N ASN A 18 -5.55 -29.29 63.47
CA ASN A 18 -4.87 -29.49 64.78
C ASN A 18 -3.34 -29.72 64.68
N GLU A 19 -2.68 -29.28 65.75
CA GLU A 19 -1.26 -29.20 66.09
C GLU A 19 -0.49 -30.54 66.13
N ALA A 20 0.83 -30.48 65.87
CA ALA A 20 1.88 -30.89 66.82
C ALA A 20 3.29 -30.62 66.26
N ALA A 21 4.24 -30.40 67.17
CA ALA A 21 5.55 -29.77 67.02
C ALA A 21 6.69 -30.64 66.46
N ALA A 22 7.72 -29.97 65.91
CA ALA A 22 9.17 -30.19 66.08
C ALA A 22 9.90 -29.25 65.09
N ASP A 23 10.53 -28.16 65.51
CA ASP A 23 11.88 -28.04 66.09
C ASP A 23 13.03 -28.13 65.06
N PHE A 24 14.05 -27.31 65.30
CA PHE A 24 15.37 -27.20 64.65
C PHE A 24 15.59 -26.23 63.46
N SER A 25 16.16 -25.08 63.86
CA SER A 25 17.41 -24.52 63.33
C SER A 25 17.35 -23.59 62.13
N SER A 26 17.30 -22.29 62.45
CA SER A 26 17.79 -21.19 61.63
C SER A 26 19.28 -21.36 61.27
N PRO A 27 19.70 -21.18 60.02
CA PRO A 27 21.04 -20.72 59.70
C PRO A 27 21.05 -19.19 59.69
N SER A 28 21.94 -18.63 60.51
CA SER A 28 22.26 -17.21 60.56
C SER A 28 22.75 -16.67 59.20
N PRO A 29 22.55 -15.39 58.90
CA PRO A 29 23.04 -14.78 57.66
C PRO A 29 24.55 -14.54 57.80
N SER A 30 25.37 -15.42 57.23
CA SER A 30 26.79 -15.14 57.08
C SER A 30 27.00 -14.14 55.94
N SER A 31 27.66 -13.05 56.31
CA SER A 31 28.08 -11.92 55.51
C SER A 31 28.85 -12.27 54.23
N ASN A 32 28.81 -11.31 53.32
CA ASN A 32 29.80 -11.01 52.30
C ASN A 32 29.85 -11.95 51.10
N SER A 33 28.77 -11.97 50.34
CA SER A 33 28.85 -12.04 48.88
C SER A 33 28.63 -10.64 48.34
N SER A 34 29.66 -9.80 48.44
CA SER A 34 29.83 -8.66 47.54
C SER A 34 30.08 -9.27 46.17
N GLU A 35 29.02 -9.76 45.52
CA GLU A 35 29.00 -10.04 44.10
C GLU A 35 29.34 -8.72 43.44
N VAL A 36 30.62 -8.62 43.08
CA VAL A 36 31.14 -7.67 42.11
C VAL A 36 30.38 -8.01 40.83
N PHE A 37 29.24 -7.35 40.64
CA PHE A 37 28.70 -7.18 39.30
C PHE A 37 29.79 -6.42 38.56
N ASP A 38 30.48 -7.13 37.65
CA ASP A 38 31.53 -6.55 36.83
C ASP A 38 30.97 -5.30 36.14
N ASP A 39 31.56 -4.13 36.41
CA ASP A 39 31.23 -2.85 35.74
C ASP A 39 31.30 -2.96 34.19
N ASP A 40 31.97 -4.01 33.67
CA ASP A 40 32.07 -4.34 32.26
C ASP A 40 30.74 -4.86 31.67
N ALA A 41 29.88 -5.49 32.47
CA ALA A 41 28.55 -5.93 32.03
C ALA A 41 27.63 -4.72 31.84
N ASP A 42 27.69 -3.73 32.73
CA ASP A 42 26.92 -2.50 32.64
C ASP A 42 27.35 -1.67 31.42
N ALA A 43 28.65 -1.56 31.13
CA ALA A 43 29.15 -0.91 29.92
C ALA A 43 28.70 -1.61 28.62
N PHE A 44 28.71 -2.95 28.60
CA PHE A 44 28.22 -3.73 27.46
C PHE A 44 26.71 -3.54 27.23
N PHE A 45 25.92 -3.59 28.31
CA PHE A 45 24.49 -3.36 28.21
C PHE A 45 24.18 -1.91 27.84
N GLU A 46 24.94 -0.93 28.31
CA GLU A 46 24.73 0.49 27.97
C GLU A 46 25.13 0.80 26.53
N GLU A 47 26.18 0.17 25.99
CA GLU A 47 26.51 0.22 24.55
C GLU A 47 25.46 -0.53 23.71
N PHE A 48 24.97 -1.68 24.18
CA PHE A 48 23.90 -2.43 23.54
C PHE A 48 22.59 -1.65 23.55
N TYR A 49 22.21 -1.03 24.67
CA TYR A 49 21.04 -0.17 24.75
C TYR A 49 21.25 1.07 23.89
N GLN A 50 22.40 1.73 23.86
CA GLN A 50 22.65 2.82 22.90
C GLN A 50 22.50 2.37 21.44
N LYS A 51 22.89 1.14 21.09
CA LYS A 51 22.71 0.57 19.73
C LYS A 51 21.27 0.14 19.43
N VAL A 52 20.54 -0.41 20.41
CA VAL A 52 19.17 -0.96 20.26
C VAL A 52 18.08 0.10 20.51
N SER A 53 18.46 1.24 21.09
CA SER A 53 17.58 2.36 21.45
C SER A 53 17.41 3.40 20.32
N LEU A 54 17.99 3.16 19.15
CA LEU A 54 17.79 4.00 17.96
C LEU A 54 16.46 3.68 17.28
N VAL A 55 15.37 3.98 17.99
CA VAL A 55 14.04 4.07 17.38
C VAL A 55 14.06 5.26 16.43
N THR A 56 14.20 4.99 15.13
CA THR A 56 14.18 6.03 14.09
C THR A 56 12.77 6.21 13.55
N LYS A 57 12.51 7.33 12.89
CA LYS A 57 11.22 7.57 12.25
C LYS A 57 11.11 6.71 10.99
N ARG A 58 10.02 5.95 10.86
CA ARG A 58 9.67 5.26 9.61
C ARG A 58 8.97 6.26 8.69
N TYR A 59 9.51 6.46 7.51
CA TYR A 59 8.94 7.33 6.47
C TYR A 59 8.13 6.58 5.44
N VAL A 60 8.35 5.27 5.28
CA VAL A 60 7.76 4.47 4.20
C VAL A 60 6.97 3.29 4.76
N LYS A 61 5.75 3.12 4.26
CA LYS A 61 4.92 1.94 4.49
C LYS A 61 4.51 1.35 3.15
N ARG A 62 4.84 0.07 2.91
CA ARG A 62 4.39 -0.68 1.73
C ARG A 62 2.96 -1.17 1.94
N ILE A 63 2.11 -0.97 0.94
CA ILE A 63 0.73 -1.45 0.90
C ILE A 63 0.59 -2.46 -0.24
N LYS A 64 -0.01 -3.61 0.06
CA LYS A 64 -0.45 -4.62 -0.90
C LYS A 64 -1.98 -4.71 -0.89
N THR A 65 -2.59 -4.84 -2.06
CA THR A 65 -4.04 -5.07 -2.23
C THR A 65 -4.31 -6.53 -2.62
N GLY A 66 -5.56 -7.00 -2.46
CA GLY A 66 -5.94 -8.39 -2.75
C GLY A 66 -5.86 -8.71 -4.25
N ASP A 67 -6.12 -7.73 -5.09
CA ASP A 67 -6.00 -7.78 -6.56
C ASP A 67 -4.57 -7.50 -7.08
N GLY A 68 -3.58 -7.49 -6.18
CA GLY A 68 -2.17 -7.52 -6.53
C GLY A 68 -1.60 -6.16 -6.98
N TYR A 69 -2.19 -5.05 -6.55
CA TYR A 69 -1.51 -3.76 -6.64
C TYR A 69 -0.61 -3.55 -5.43
N VAL A 70 0.51 -2.87 -5.66
CA VAL A 70 1.49 -2.52 -4.63
C VAL A 70 1.85 -1.06 -4.78
N PHE A 71 1.80 -0.31 -3.69
CA PHE A 71 2.22 1.08 -3.62
C PHE A 71 2.78 1.42 -2.24
N HIS A 72 3.37 2.60 -2.10
CA HIS A 72 3.93 3.06 -0.84
C HIS A 72 3.18 4.28 -0.32
N ILE A 73 2.90 4.29 0.97
CA ILE A 73 2.49 5.47 1.72
C ILE A 73 3.74 6.06 2.36
N LEU A 74 3.94 7.35 2.13
CA LEU A 74 5.06 8.14 2.62
C LEU A 74 4.56 9.09 3.71
N ILE A 75 5.32 9.25 4.79
CA ILE A 75 5.09 10.33 5.75
C ILE A 75 6.03 11.48 5.44
N TYR A 76 5.45 12.64 5.17
CA TYR A 76 6.19 13.90 5.05
C TYR A 76 5.42 14.98 5.82
N GLU A 77 6.11 15.78 6.63
CA GLU A 77 5.49 16.82 7.49
C GLU A 77 4.29 16.34 8.35
N SER A 78 4.29 15.06 8.74
CA SER A 78 3.22 14.40 9.53
C SER A 78 1.93 14.12 8.76
N GLU A 79 1.93 14.26 7.45
CA GLU A 79 0.81 13.96 6.56
C GLU A 79 1.14 12.75 5.64
N PRO A 80 0.12 12.00 5.16
CA PRO A 80 0.32 10.86 4.29
C PRO A 80 0.38 11.27 2.82
N TYR A 81 1.36 10.74 2.10
CA TYR A 81 1.59 11.00 0.69
C TYR A 81 1.84 9.70 -0.09
N VAL A 82 1.78 9.79 -1.40
CA VAL A 82 2.15 8.73 -2.35
C VAL A 82 3.06 9.31 -3.43
N SER A 83 4.04 8.52 -3.88
CA SER A 83 4.97 8.94 -4.92
C SER A 83 4.28 9.02 -6.29
N CYS A 84 4.61 10.03 -7.09
CA CYS A 84 4.12 10.15 -8.46
C CYS A 84 4.43 8.91 -9.31
N GLY A 85 5.55 8.23 -9.03
CA GLY A 85 5.93 6.99 -9.70
C GLY A 85 5.04 5.81 -9.32
N ASP A 86 4.68 5.66 -8.04
CA ASP A 86 3.74 4.60 -7.62
C ASP A 86 2.36 4.83 -8.25
N ILE A 87 1.86 6.08 -8.25
CA ILE A 87 0.56 6.39 -8.88
C ILE A 87 0.57 6.03 -10.37
N SER A 88 1.64 6.42 -11.09
CA SER A 88 1.78 6.07 -12.50
C SER A 88 1.75 4.55 -12.69
N HIS A 89 2.47 3.81 -11.86
CA HIS A 89 2.55 2.36 -11.98
C HIS A 89 1.24 1.65 -11.61
N LEU A 90 0.47 2.20 -10.67
CA LEU A 90 -0.86 1.70 -10.33
C LEU A 90 -1.79 1.76 -11.54
N ILE A 91 -1.75 2.87 -12.29
CA ILE A 91 -2.62 3.07 -13.46
C ILE A 91 -2.06 2.34 -14.69
N TRP A 92 -0.75 2.44 -14.89
CA TRP A 92 -0.03 1.88 -16.02
C TRP A 92 1.26 1.21 -15.55
N SER A 93 1.25 -0.12 -15.49
CA SER A 93 2.37 -0.93 -14.97
C SER A 93 3.72 -0.67 -15.66
N ASN A 94 3.73 -0.10 -16.86
CA ASN A 94 4.95 0.17 -17.64
C ASN A 94 5.25 1.66 -17.87
N LYS A 95 4.63 2.58 -17.11
CA LYS A 95 4.84 4.03 -17.27
C LYS A 95 5.46 4.67 -16.03
N ASP A 96 6.22 5.73 -16.29
CA ASP A 96 6.92 6.49 -15.27
C ASP A 96 6.14 7.72 -14.78
N ALA A 97 6.70 8.41 -13.80
CA ALA A 97 6.11 9.61 -13.22
C ALA A 97 5.84 10.74 -14.23
N GLU A 98 6.62 10.86 -15.33
CA GLU A 98 6.45 11.92 -16.33
C GLU A 98 5.18 11.73 -17.12
N PHE A 99 4.89 10.47 -17.45
CA PHE A 99 3.67 10.13 -18.15
C PHE A 99 2.44 10.56 -17.35
N LEU A 100 2.39 10.29 -16.04
CA LEU A 100 1.30 10.74 -15.19
C LEU A 100 1.19 12.27 -15.16
N GLN A 101 2.29 12.99 -14.98
CA GLN A 101 2.30 14.46 -14.94
C GLN A 101 1.76 15.06 -16.23
N GLN A 102 2.23 14.58 -17.39
CA GLN A 102 1.76 15.04 -18.69
C GLN A 102 0.26 14.78 -18.85
N ARG A 103 -0.24 13.64 -18.35
CA ARG A 103 -1.65 13.28 -18.45
C ARG A 103 -2.54 14.11 -17.54
N LEU A 104 -2.10 14.40 -16.31
CA LEU A 104 -2.80 15.30 -15.39
C LEU A 104 -2.86 16.74 -15.92
N GLN A 105 -1.78 17.21 -16.56
CA GLN A 105 -1.78 18.51 -17.24
C GLN A 105 -2.79 18.55 -18.39
N ASN A 106 -2.84 17.49 -19.20
CA ASN A 106 -3.78 17.40 -20.31
C ASN A 106 -5.24 17.24 -19.88
N SER A 107 -5.51 16.73 -18.67
CA SER A 107 -6.87 16.64 -18.12
C SER A 107 -7.38 17.98 -17.55
N GLY A 108 -6.50 18.98 -17.41
CA GLY A 108 -6.83 20.26 -16.79
C GLY A 108 -7.04 20.17 -15.27
N SER A 109 -6.58 19.09 -14.64
CA SER A 109 -6.72 18.87 -13.20
C SER A 109 -5.58 19.54 -12.45
N PHE A 110 -5.91 20.45 -11.52
CA PHE A 110 -4.92 21.13 -10.68
C PHE A 110 -4.84 20.44 -9.33
N LEU A 111 -3.93 19.47 -9.21
CA LEU A 111 -3.66 18.77 -7.96
C LEU A 111 -2.36 19.26 -7.35
N THR A 112 -2.43 19.67 -6.08
CA THR A 112 -1.26 20.07 -5.32
C THR A 112 -0.29 18.89 -5.18
N ASN A 113 0.97 19.12 -5.54
CA ASN A 113 2.07 18.20 -5.38
C ASN A 113 3.21 18.88 -4.62
N VAL A 114 4.08 18.07 -4.02
CA VAL A 114 5.26 18.53 -3.29
C VAL A 114 6.49 17.86 -3.90
N LEU A 115 7.54 18.64 -4.11
CA LEU A 115 8.84 18.14 -4.54
C LEU A 115 9.75 18.06 -3.30
N ILE A 116 10.18 16.86 -2.95
CA ILE A 116 11.14 16.64 -1.86
C ILE A 116 12.54 16.47 -2.45
N LEU A 117 13.51 17.16 -1.88
CA LEU A 117 14.93 17.03 -2.20
C LEU A 117 15.65 16.13 -1.19
N GLU A 118 16.58 15.31 -1.67
CA GLU A 118 17.37 14.40 -0.83
C GLU A 118 18.23 15.13 0.20
N ASP A 119 18.90 16.21 -0.19
CA ASP A 119 19.81 16.98 0.68
C ASP A 119 19.13 17.49 1.97
N GLU A 120 17.80 17.64 1.95
CA GLU A 120 17.01 18.09 3.10
C GLU A 120 16.42 16.92 3.89
N ASN A 121 16.40 15.71 3.33
CA ASN A 121 15.64 14.56 3.83
C ASN A 121 16.40 13.22 3.64
N GLU A 122 17.72 13.18 3.86
CA GLU A 122 18.58 12.03 3.58
C GLU A 122 18.05 10.71 4.17
N ASN A 123 17.68 10.71 5.46
CA ASN A 123 17.13 9.53 6.15
C ASN A 123 15.85 8.97 5.49
N MET A 124 15.01 9.85 4.93
CA MET A 124 13.83 9.42 4.19
C MET A 124 14.24 8.77 2.87
N PHE A 125 15.18 9.37 2.14
CA PHE A 125 15.66 8.84 0.85
C PHE A 125 16.34 7.49 0.96
N ASP A 126 17.06 7.23 2.05
CA ASP A 126 17.62 5.90 2.31
C ASP A 126 16.51 4.84 2.45
N GLN A 127 15.43 5.17 3.16
CA GLN A 127 14.26 4.27 3.23
C GLN A 127 13.56 4.15 1.87
N LEU A 128 13.39 5.25 1.12
CA LEU A 128 12.78 5.22 -0.22
C LEU A 128 13.54 4.27 -1.16
N LYS A 129 14.88 4.31 -1.14
CA LYS A 129 15.76 3.41 -1.91
C LYS A 129 15.61 1.97 -1.42
N ARG A 130 15.67 1.74 -0.11
CA ARG A 130 15.54 0.40 0.51
C ARG A 130 14.21 -0.27 0.21
N PHE A 131 13.11 0.49 0.18
CA PHE A 131 11.76 -0.01 -0.13
C PHE A 131 11.41 0.03 -1.62
N HIS A 132 12.36 0.40 -2.50
CA HIS A 132 12.15 0.51 -3.95
C HIS A 132 10.94 1.39 -4.33
N VAL A 133 10.80 2.54 -3.68
CA VAL A 133 9.73 3.50 -4.00
C VAL A 133 9.95 4.06 -5.41
N LYS A 134 8.89 4.06 -6.21
CA LYS A 134 8.96 4.45 -7.63
C LYS A 134 8.98 5.97 -7.79
N GLY A 135 9.67 6.45 -8.83
CA GLY A 135 9.65 7.86 -9.23
C GLY A 135 10.73 8.74 -8.64
N LEU A 136 11.76 8.15 -8.02
CA LEU A 136 13.01 8.85 -7.70
C LEU A 136 13.67 9.35 -9.00
N LYS A 137 14.10 10.61 -9.02
CA LYS A 137 14.74 11.24 -10.18
C LYS A 137 15.91 12.13 -9.76
N VAL A 138 16.85 12.34 -10.69
CA VAL A 138 17.91 13.33 -10.54
C VAL A 138 17.49 14.62 -11.25
N LEU A 139 17.44 15.74 -10.53
CA LEU A 139 17.18 17.09 -11.07
C LEU A 139 18.32 18.01 -10.63
N ASN A 140 19.06 18.58 -11.59
CA ASN A 140 20.23 19.43 -11.33
C ASN A 140 21.22 18.76 -10.36
N ASP A 141 21.62 17.52 -10.69
CA ASP A 141 22.54 16.68 -9.90
C ASP A 141 22.08 16.31 -8.48
N ARG A 142 20.81 16.57 -8.14
CA ARG A 142 20.21 16.24 -6.83
C ARG A 142 19.09 15.23 -6.99
N ASN A 143 19.04 14.23 -6.10
CA ASN A 143 17.91 13.31 -6.09
C ASN A 143 16.67 14.01 -5.52
N CYS A 144 15.53 13.75 -6.16
CA CYS A 144 14.26 14.33 -5.80
C CYS A 144 13.12 13.32 -6.00
N LEU A 145 12.02 13.56 -5.30
CA LEU A 145 10.80 12.79 -5.41
C LEU A 145 9.60 13.73 -5.48
N LEU A 146 8.78 13.58 -6.52
CA LEU A 146 7.48 14.24 -6.56
C LEU A 146 6.42 13.38 -5.89
N ILE A 147 5.70 13.97 -4.95
CA ILE A 147 4.66 13.29 -4.17
C ILE A 147 3.32 14.04 -4.25
N PHE A 148 2.23 13.29 -4.10
CA PHE A 148 0.87 13.80 -3.97
C PHE A 148 0.30 13.40 -2.62
N SER A 149 -0.55 14.25 -2.04
CA SER A 149 -1.31 13.86 -0.84
C SER A 149 -2.05 12.56 -1.11
N LEU A 150 -2.09 11.67 -0.12
CA LEU A 150 -2.81 10.40 -0.26
C LEU A 150 -4.31 10.63 -0.56
N ASN A 151 -4.88 11.76 -0.12
CA ASN A 151 -6.25 12.17 -0.47
C ASN A 151 -6.43 12.35 -1.98
N ASN A 152 -5.43 12.91 -2.68
CA ASN A 152 -5.50 13.13 -4.12
C ASN A 152 -5.41 11.83 -4.91
N LEU A 153 -4.95 10.72 -4.31
CA LEU A 153 -4.81 9.46 -5.03
C LEU A 153 -6.16 8.94 -5.54
N VAL A 154 -7.22 8.98 -4.73
CA VAL A 154 -8.54 8.53 -5.14
C VAL A 154 -9.08 9.39 -6.29
N GLU A 155 -8.85 10.71 -6.23
CA GLU A 155 -9.22 11.64 -7.29
C GLU A 155 -8.46 11.33 -8.60
N ILE A 156 -7.16 11.09 -8.53
CA ILE A 156 -6.35 10.71 -9.70
C ILE A 156 -6.86 9.39 -10.31
N LEU A 157 -7.16 8.39 -9.47
CA LEU A 157 -7.75 7.14 -9.94
C LEU A 157 -9.12 7.35 -10.58
N ASN A 158 -9.91 8.34 -10.14
CA ASN A 158 -11.18 8.70 -10.78
C ASN A 158 -10.97 9.38 -12.14
N ILE A 159 -10.04 10.33 -12.24
CA ILE A 159 -9.71 11.05 -13.49
C ILE A 159 -9.38 10.07 -14.62
N PHE A 160 -8.55 9.05 -14.32
CA PHE A 160 -8.15 8.06 -15.31
C PHE A 160 -9.08 6.83 -15.39
N GLY A 161 -10.03 6.71 -14.46
CA GLY A 161 -10.95 5.59 -14.34
C GLY A 161 -10.23 4.27 -14.08
N HIS A 162 -9.54 4.17 -12.95
CA HIS A 162 -8.92 2.92 -12.53
C HIS A 162 -9.99 1.88 -12.12
N PRO A 163 -9.88 0.60 -12.58
CA PRO A 163 -10.93 -0.41 -12.42
C PRO A 163 -11.01 -1.04 -11.03
N SER A 164 -9.97 -0.94 -10.21
CA SER A 164 -9.92 -1.64 -8.92
C SER A 164 -10.76 -0.96 -7.85
N VAL A 165 -11.76 -1.69 -7.33
CA VAL A 165 -12.52 -1.32 -6.13
C VAL A 165 -11.71 -1.57 -4.86
N GLU A 166 -10.93 -2.65 -4.83
CA GLU A 166 -10.12 -3.03 -3.65
C GLU A 166 -9.04 -2.00 -3.35
N LEU A 167 -8.33 -1.52 -4.37
CA LEU A 167 -7.33 -0.47 -4.25
C LEU A 167 -7.94 0.79 -3.64
N ARG A 168 -9.09 1.23 -4.14
CA ARG A 168 -9.78 2.43 -3.66
C ARG A 168 -10.21 2.29 -2.20
N THR A 169 -10.82 1.16 -1.88
CA THR A 169 -11.25 0.83 -0.51
C THR A 169 -10.06 0.81 0.44
N LYS A 170 -8.94 0.21 0.00
CA LYS A 170 -7.71 0.16 0.77
C LYS A 170 -7.14 1.55 1.02
N ILE A 171 -7.10 2.43 0.01
CA ILE A 171 -6.63 3.81 0.17
C ILE A 171 -7.50 4.57 1.19
N ILE A 172 -8.83 4.49 1.08
CA ILE A 172 -9.76 5.16 2.01
C ILE A 172 -9.59 4.63 3.44
N HIS A 173 -9.38 3.32 3.60
CA HIS A 173 -9.08 2.72 4.89
C HIS A 173 -7.75 3.26 5.46
N GLU A 174 -6.69 3.28 4.66
CA GLU A 174 -5.39 3.80 5.11
C GLU A 174 -5.45 5.30 5.45
N LEU A 175 -6.24 6.08 4.72
CA LEU A 175 -6.50 7.50 5.01
C LEU A 175 -7.21 7.68 6.36
N SER A 176 -8.30 6.96 6.58
CA SER A 176 -9.09 7.07 7.82
C SER A 176 -8.37 6.50 9.05
N ALA A 177 -7.51 5.51 8.87
CA ALA A 177 -6.70 4.92 9.94
C ALA A 177 -5.36 5.64 10.14
N PHE A 178 -5.03 6.65 9.32
CA PHE A 178 -3.74 7.32 9.40
C PHE A 178 -3.57 8.07 10.72
N ASN A 179 -2.50 7.74 11.43
CA ASN A 179 -2.08 8.46 12.62
C ASN A 179 -0.54 8.53 12.63
N PRO A 180 0.07 9.72 12.49
CA PRO A 180 1.53 9.86 12.41
C PRO A 180 2.25 9.47 13.71
N ASN A 181 1.54 9.46 14.85
CA ASN A 181 2.08 9.06 16.14
C ASN A 181 1.93 7.56 16.43
N HIS A 182 1.31 6.80 15.52
CA HIS A 182 1.10 5.38 15.70
C HIS A 182 2.46 4.63 15.77
N PRO A 183 2.62 3.62 16.64
CA PRO A 183 3.88 2.88 16.79
C PRO A 183 4.45 2.29 15.49
N MET A 184 3.59 1.98 14.51
CA MET A 184 4.04 1.50 13.19
C MET A 184 4.97 2.46 12.44
N TRP A 185 4.90 3.77 12.75
CA TRP A 185 5.73 4.80 12.13
C TRP A 185 7.04 5.02 12.90
N LYS A 186 7.32 4.13 13.84
CA LYS A 186 8.59 4.02 14.54
C LYS A 186 9.31 2.79 13.98
N GLU A 187 10.54 2.96 13.56
CA GLU A 187 11.40 1.90 13.07
C GLU A 187 12.38 1.51 14.18
N LEU A 188 12.38 0.23 14.55
CA LEU A 188 13.42 -0.35 15.38
C LEU A 188 14.60 -0.63 14.45
N SER A 189 15.72 0.09 14.62
CA SER A 189 17.00 0.04 13.88
C SER A 189 17.18 -1.04 12.79
N GLU A 190 17.55 -0.59 11.58
CA GLU A 190 18.26 -1.23 10.45
C GLU A 190 17.90 -2.64 9.92
N VAL A 191 17.02 -3.42 10.55
CA VAL A 191 16.80 -4.84 10.19
C VAL A 191 15.52 -5.09 9.37
N GLU A 192 14.66 -4.07 9.18
CA GLU A 192 13.48 -4.23 8.34
C GLU A 192 13.84 -4.15 6.85
N PHE A 193 14.16 -5.31 6.28
CA PHE A 193 14.16 -5.50 4.84
C PHE A 193 12.71 -5.67 4.37
N PRO A 194 12.35 -5.11 3.20
CA PRO A 194 11.05 -5.42 2.60
C PRO A 194 10.92 -6.94 2.44
N ASP A 195 9.74 -7.47 2.77
CA ASP A 195 9.41 -8.87 2.48
C ASP A 195 9.82 -9.16 1.03
N LYS A 196 10.64 -10.22 0.85
CA LYS A 196 11.19 -10.65 -0.44
C LYS A 196 10.15 -10.43 -1.51
N GLU A 197 10.55 -9.80 -2.62
CA GLU A 197 9.71 -9.63 -3.79
C GLU A 197 9.15 -10.99 -4.20
N GLU A 198 7.92 -11.28 -3.75
CA GLU A 198 7.18 -12.42 -4.26
C GLU A 198 7.00 -12.12 -5.74
N GLU A 199 7.72 -12.89 -6.56
CA GLU A 199 7.51 -12.92 -8.00
C GLU A 199 6.01 -13.01 -8.21
N PHE A 200 5.46 -11.96 -8.81
CA PHE A 200 4.09 -11.97 -9.28
C PHE A 200 3.98 -13.14 -10.25
N VAL A 201 3.43 -14.25 -9.76
CA VAL A 201 2.94 -15.31 -10.64
C VAL A 201 1.84 -14.64 -11.43
N ASP A 202 2.15 -14.32 -12.69
CA ASP A 202 1.29 -13.70 -13.67
C ASP A 202 0.10 -14.65 -13.90
N ARG A 203 -0.87 -14.59 -12.99
CA ARG A 203 -2.07 -15.39 -13.07
C ARG A 203 -2.94 -14.75 -14.15
N THR A 204 -2.87 -15.42 -15.29
CA THR A 204 -3.87 -15.58 -16.34
C THR A 204 -3.95 -14.51 -17.44
N ASP A 205 -3.79 -15.03 -18.67
CA ASP A 205 -3.93 -14.35 -19.97
C ASP A 205 -5.35 -13.76 -20.22
N ASP A 206 -6.31 -13.99 -19.32
CA ASP A 206 -7.69 -13.49 -19.41
C ASP A 206 -7.92 -12.10 -18.78
N ASP A 207 -6.96 -11.52 -18.05
CA ASP A 207 -7.17 -10.30 -17.23
C ASP A 207 -6.61 -8.98 -17.80
N LYS A 208 -5.95 -9.01 -18.96
CA LYS A 208 -5.33 -7.80 -19.54
C LYS A 208 -6.33 -6.69 -19.80
N LEU A 209 -7.52 -7.02 -20.35
CA LEU A 209 -8.58 -6.04 -20.61
C LEU A 209 -9.22 -5.53 -19.30
N ASN A 210 -9.33 -6.40 -18.28
CA ASN A 210 -9.95 -6.06 -17.00
C ASN A 210 -9.09 -5.08 -16.19
N ARG A 211 -7.77 -5.11 -16.39
CA ARG A 211 -6.80 -4.20 -15.76
C ARG A 211 -6.68 -2.84 -16.43
N LEU A 212 -7.17 -2.69 -17.68
CA LEU A 212 -7.11 -1.39 -18.36
C LEU A 212 -7.97 -0.35 -17.67
N CYS A 213 -7.42 0.84 -17.53
CA CYS A 213 -8.15 2.00 -17.07
C CYS A 213 -9.10 2.52 -18.18
N LEU A 214 -10.08 3.34 -17.78
CA LEU A 214 -11.04 3.95 -18.70
C LEU A 214 -10.35 4.74 -19.81
N TYR A 215 -9.24 5.40 -19.49
CA TYR A 215 -8.43 6.12 -20.47
C TYR A 215 -7.91 5.20 -21.58
N ASP A 216 -7.31 4.06 -21.24
CA ASP A 216 -6.76 3.11 -22.23
C ASP A 216 -7.86 2.44 -23.05
N LEU A 217 -9.00 2.15 -22.43
CA LEU A 217 -10.17 1.60 -23.12
C LEU A 217 -10.74 2.57 -24.15
N LYS A 218 -10.79 3.88 -23.85
CA LYS A 218 -11.21 4.91 -24.80
C LYS A 218 -10.27 4.98 -26.01
N VAL A 219 -8.95 4.89 -25.78
CA VAL A 219 -7.95 4.84 -26.85
C VAL A 219 -8.12 3.57 -27.68
N MET A 220 -8.36 2.42 -27.04
CA MET A 220 -8.58 1.15 -27.73
C MET A 220 -9.84 1.19 -28.60
N ARG A 221 -10.94 1.76 -28.10
CA ARG A 221 -12.18 1.95 -28.86
C ARG A 221 -11.96 2.79 -30.12
N GLU A 222 -11.24 3.90 -30.01
CA GLU A 222 -10.93 4.76 -31.16
C GLU A 222 -10.09 4.01 -32.21
N ASN A 223 -9.09 3.24 -31.77
CA ASN A 223 -8.27 2.43 -32.67
C ASN A 223 -9.09 1.36 -33.40
N ILE A 224 -10.10 0.77 -32.74
CA ILE A 224 -11.03 -0.17 -33.38
C ILE A 224 -11.84 0.55 -34.46
N TYR A 225 -12.37 1.74 -34.16
CA TYR A 225 -13.13 2.53 -35.13
C TYR A 225 -12.31 2.85 -36.39
N ILE A 226 -11.08 3.33 -36.21
CA ILE A 226 -10.14 3.61 -37.32
C ILE A 226 -9.86 2.33 -38.13
N ARG A 227 -9.69 1.19 -37.47
CA ARG A 227 -9.43 -0.09 -38.14
C ARG A 227 -10.65 -0.58 -38.94
N CYS A 228 -11.86 -0.45 -38.40
CA CYS A 228 -13.09 -0.76 -39.12
C CYS A 228 -13.24 0.11 -40.38
N GLN A 229 -12.97 1.41 -40.30
CA GLN A 229 -12.98 2.28 -41.48
C GLN A 229 -12.00 1.82 -42.56
N ARG A 230 -10.78 1.42 -42.17
CA ARG A 230 -9.77 0.91 -43.11
C ARG A 230 -10.22 -0.39 -43.78
N LEU A 231 -10.84 -1.30 -43.03
CA LEU A 231 -11.35 -2.57 -43.57
C LEU A 231 -12.48 -2.36 -44.57
N GLN A 232 -13.39 -1.41 -44.32
CA GLN A 232 -14.46 -1.06 -45.25
C GLN A 232 -13.90 -0.55 -46.59
N LEU A 233 -12.82 0.24 -46.56
CA LEU A 233 -12.13 0.66 -47.79
C LEU A 233 -11.48 -0.53 -48.52
N GLN A 234 -10.89 -1.48 -47.79
CA GLN A 234 -10.21 -2.65 -48.34
C GLN A 234 -11.16 -3.75 -48.84
N GLN A 235 -12.39 -3.83 -48.33
CA GLN A 235 -13.40 -4.79 -48.81
C GLN A 235 -13.68 -4.66 -50.31
N SER A 236 -13.41 -3.49 -50.91
CA SER A 236 -13.50 -3.31 -52.36
C SER A 236 -12.43 -4.09 -53.16
N TRP A 237 -11.44 -4.71 -52.50
CA TRP A 237 -10.28 -5.38 -53.12
C TRP A 237 -10.13 -6.86 -52.69
N SER A 238 -10.61 -7.26 -51.49
CA SER A 238 -10.55 -8.64 -50.98
C SER A 238 -11.68 -8.95 -49.97
N PRO A 239 -12.80 -9.56 -50.39
CA PRO A 239 -14.02 -9.67 -49.56
C PRO A 239 -13.97 -10.72 -48.43
N GLU A 240 -13.35 -11.87 -48.67
CA GLU A 240 -13.46 -13.03 -47.75
C GLU A 240 -12.66 -12.85 -46.45
N SER A 241 -11.47 -12.25 -46.49
CA SER A 241 -10.63 -12.03 -45.30
C SER A 241 -11.14 -10.90 -44.40
N ALA A 242 -11.92 -9.97 -44.94
CA ALA A 242 -12.36 -8.78 -44.22
C ALA A 242 -13.57 -9.04 -43.29
N SER A 243 -14.43 -10.00 -43.62
CA SER A 243 -15.65 -10.31 -42.86
C SER A 243 -15.36 -10.88 -41.47
N ASP A 244 -14.40 -11.81 -41.36
CA ASP A 244 -14.02 -12.42 -40.08
C ASP A 244 -13.32 -11.42 -39.14
N GLU A 245 -12.51 -10.53 -39.69
CA GLU A 245 -11.83 -9.49 -38.92
C GLU A 245 -12.82 -8.46 -38.38
N GLU A 246 -13.77 -8.01 -39.21
CA GLU A 246 -14.83 -7.08 -38.81
C GLU A 246 -15.66 -7.64 -37.66
N ARG A 247 -16.04 -8.92 -37.72
CA ARG A 247 -16.76 -9.59 -36.62
C ARG A 247 -15.95 -9.62 -35.33
N LYS A 248 -14.65 -9.90 -35.39
CA LYS A 248 -13.76 -9.90 -34.21
C LYS A 248 -13.64 -8.50 -33.59
N LEU A 249 -13.52 -7.46 -34.42
CA LEU A 249 -13.45 -6.08 -33.96
C LEU A 249 -14.76 -5.63 -33.31
N GLN A 250 -15.91 -6.04 -33.84
CA GLN A 250 -17.20 -5.73 -33.26
C GLN A 250 -17.39 -6.39 -31.88
N LEU A 251 -17.02 -7.66 -31.74
CA LEU A 251 -17.03 -8.35 -30.45
C LEU A 251 -16.10 -7.69 -29.42
N LEU A 252 -14.91 -7.26 -29.86
CA LEU A 252 -13.98 -6.54 -28.98
C LEU A 252 -14.54 -5.16 -28.57
N HIS A 253 -15.16 -4.43 -29.50
CA HIS A 253 -15.80 -3.15 -29.24
C HIS A 253 -16.92 -3.29 -28.18
N GLU A 254 -17.78 -4.30 -28.31
CA GLU A 254 -18.84 -4.57 -27.32
C GLU A 254 -18.28 -4.89 -25.94
N LYS A 255 -17.20 -5.68 -25.86
CA LYS A 255 -16.50 -5.97 -24.60
C LYS A 255 -15.93 -4.71 -23.96
N ILE A 256 -15.29 -3.84 -24.75
CA ILE A 256 -14.75 -2.56 -24.28
C ILE A 256 -15.86 -1.67 -23.76
N GLU A 257 -16.95 -1.50 -24.51
CA GLU A 257 -18.09 -0.66 -24.11
C GLU A 257 -18.72 -1.14 -22.80
N LYS A 258 -18.91 -2.46 -22.65
CA LYS A 258 -19.38 -3.03 -21.39
C LYS A 258 -18.42 -2.70 -20.24
N ARG A 259 -17.12 -2.88 -20.45
CA ARG A 259 -16.10 -2.64 -19.43
C ARG A 259 -15.99 -1.16 -19.04
N MET A 260 -16.10 -0.26 -20.01
CA MET A 260 -16.10 1.19 -19.76
C MET A 260 -17.25 1.58 -18.83
N LYS A 261 -18.46 1.07 -19.08
CA LYS A 261 -19.63 1.33 -18.22
C LYS A 261 -19.45 0.82 -16.79
N GLU A 262 -18.84 -0.35 -16.63
CA GLU A 262 -18.52 -0.90 -15.30
C GLU A 262 -17.54 0.02 -14.54
N ILE A 263 -16.48 0.48 -15.21
CA ILE A 263 -15.48 1.37 -14.60
C ILE A 263 -16.05 2.75 -14.28
N GLU A 264 -16.91 3.29 -15.14
CA GLU A 264 -17.63 4.54 -14.89
C GLU A 264 -18.54 4.41 -13.66
N HIS A 265 -19.25 3.29 -13.53
CA HIS A 265 -20.05 3.01 -12.33
C HIS A 265 -19.16 2.96 -11.07
N ILE A 266 -18.05 2.24 -11.11
CA ILE A 266 -17.09 2.19 -9.98
C ILE A 266 -16.58 3.60 -9.66
N SER A 267 -16.15 4.38 -10.65
CA SER A 267 -15.61 5.72 -10.41
C SER A 267 -16.67 6.63 -9.75
N SER A 268 -17.94 6.50 -10.16
CA SER A 268 -19.05 7.26 -9.56
C SER A 268 -19.28 6.94 -8.08
N THR A 269 -19.08 5.68 -7.65
CA THR A 269 -19.22 5.31 -6.23
C THR A 269 -18.15 5.91 -5.34
N PHE A 270 -17.02 6.34 -5.91
CA PHE A 270 -15.87 6.91 -5.20
C PHE A 270 -15.64 8.40 -5.50
N SER A 271 -16.58 9.07 -6.17
CA SER A 271 -16.46 10.49 -6.54
C SER A 271 -16.91 11.48 -5.43
N GLY A 272 -17.30 10.97 -4.25
CA GLY A 272 -17.74 11.78 -3.10
C GLY A 272 -17.24 11.28 -1.76
N ALA A 273 -16.18 10.47 -1.76
CA ALA A 273 -15.48 9.99 -0.57
C ALA A 273 -14.27 10.85 -0.25
#